data_AF-A0A949SP04-F1
#
_entry.id   AF-A0A949SP04-F1
#
_cell.length_a   1.000
_cell.length_b   1.000
_cell.length_c   1.000
_cell.angle_alpha   90.00
_cell.angle_beta   90.00
_cell.angle_gamma   90.00
#
_symmetry.space_group_name_H-M   'P 1'
#
loop_
_entity.id
_entity.type
_entity.pdbx_description
1 polymer ?
#
loop_
_entity_poly.entity_id
_entity_poly.type
_entity_poly.pdbx_seq_one_letter_code
_entity_poly.pdbx_strand_id
1 'polypeptide(L)'
;MDCLHAQPSWHSLAADPWSAYAKQLAEYHEKLRDYHVQLAAWRARHAGPGFSPQSPSTPKALPLISLVHGQAACSRLVPVQVMYAVNAANHLQTSPYVLGAGHRRIEDFAYDCSSAASYVLVKAGLLDRTLTSQQFAEFGEPGVGRFITLWVKPGHHVFMTLCGLRLDTSGGATAQGPRWRTQGRSHDGFLPRHPPGF
;
A
#
# COMPACT_ATOMS: atom_id res chain seq x y z
N MET A 1 7.67 42.70 14.79
CA MET A 1 6.34 43.27 14.49
C MET A 1 6.09 43.14 12.99
N ASP A 2 5.32 42.23 12.43
CA ASP A 2 4.85 40.90 12.79
C ASP A 2 4.29 40.34 11.47
N CYS A 3 4.98 39.37 10.85
CA CYS A 3 4.41 38.61 9.72
C CYS A 3 3.77 37.34 10.28
N LEU A 4 2.55 37.51 10.80
CA LEU A 4 1.61 36.43 11.10
C LEU A 4 1.41 35.57 9.84
N HIS A 5 2.12 34.45 9.80
CA HIS A 5 1.85 33.34 8.90
C HIS A 5 0.56 32.66 9.38
N ALA A 6 -0.55 32.95 8.72
CA ALA A 6 -1.75 32.16 8.82
C ALA A 6 -1.44 30.74 8.30
N GLN A 7 -1.37 29.77 9.21
CA GLN A 7 -1.36 28.36 8.84
C GLN A 7 -2.74 27.99 8.28
N PRO A 8 -2.84 27.25 7.16
CA PRO A 8 -4.13 26.79 6.69
C PRO A 8 -4.71 25.81 7.71
N SER A 9 -5.83 26.20 8.31
CA SER A 9 -6.62 25.36 9.20
C SER A 9 -7.31 24.27 8.39
N TRP A 10 -6.83 23.03 8.48
CA TRP A 10 -7.38 21.86 7.79
C TRP A 10 -8.73 21.35 8.32
N HIS A 11 -9.47 22.17 9.07
CA HIS A 11 -10.82 21.83 9.52
C HIS A 11 -11.86 22.29 8.48
N SER A 12 -11.93 21.58 7.35
CA SER A 12 -13.04 21.68 6.42
C SER A 12 -13.65 20.29 6.25
N LEU A 13 -14.83 20.11 6.85
CA LEU A 13 -15.90 19.15 6.53
C LEU A 13 -15.53 18.10 5.45
N ALA A 14 -14.69 17.14 5.81
CA ALA A 14 -14.40 16.03 4.91
C ALA A 14 -15.63 15.12 4.90
N ALA A 15 -16.33 15.06 3.76
CA ALA A 15 -17.14 13.89 3.45
C ALA A 15 -16.33 12.64 3.80
N ASP A 16 -16.97 11.62 4.40
CA ASP A 16 -16.30 10.37 4.79
C ASP A 16 -15.27 10.00 3.70
N PRO A 17 -13.95 10.03 4.01
CA PRO A 17 -12.89 9.88 2.99
C PRO A 17 -12.98 8.54 2.26
N TRP A 18 -13.84 7.64 2.75
CA TRP A 18 -14.10 6.31 2.20
C TRP A 18 -15.37 6.21 1.37
N SER A 19 -16.22 7.24 1.30
CA SER A 19 -17.49 7.20 0.56
C SER A 19 -17.29 7.01 -0.95
N ALA A 20 -16.27 7.66 -1.54
CA ALA A 20 -15.89 7.46 -2.94
C ALA A 20 -15.36 6.05 -3.21
N TYR A 21 -14.54 5.53 -2.30
CA TYR A 21 -14.02 4.16 -2.37
C TYR A 21 -15.15 3.12 -2.25
N ALA A 22 -16.11 3.32 -1.34
CA ALA A 22 -17.26 2.44 -1.18
C ALA A 22 -18.11 2.37 -2.46
N LYS A 23 -18.30 3.51 -3.15
CA LYS A 23 -18.96 3.56 -4.47
C LYS A 23 -18.20 2.78 -5.53
N GLN A 24 -16.89 3.01 -5.65
CA GLN A 24 -16.03 2.27 -6.58
C GLN A 24 -16.10 0.75 -6.34
N LEU A 25 -16.08 0.32 -5.08
CA LEU A 25 -16.19 -1.09 -4.70
C LEU A 25 -17.56 -1.68 -5.07
N ALA A 26 -18.64 -0.93 -4.86
CA ALA A 26 -20.00 -1.33 -5.23
C ALA A 26 -20.14 -1.49 -6.76
N GLU A 27 -19.66 -0.52 -7.54
CA GLU A 27 -19.65 -0.59 -9.01
C GLU A 27 -18.84 -1.77 -9.54
N TYR A 28 -17.68 -2.05 -8.92
CA TYR A 28 -16.87 -3.21 -9.29
C TYR A 28 -17.60 -4.54 -9.01
N HIS A 29 -18.23 -4.68 -7.85
CA HIS A 29 -19.01 -5.88 -7.52
C HIS A 29 -20.23 -6.04 -8.44
N GLU A 30 -20.88 -4.96 -8.85
CA GLU A 30 -21.95 -4.99 -9.84
C GLU A 30 -21.45 -5.50 -11.20
N LYS A 31 -20.36 -4.92 -11.73
CA LYS A 31 -19.74 -5.38 -12.98
C LYS A 31 -19.34 -6.86 -12.94
N LEU A 32 -18.82 -7.33 -11.80
CA LEU A 32 -18.49 -8.75 -11.63
C LEU A 32 -19.73 -9.65 -11.64
N ARG A 33 -20.82 -9.24 -10.98
CA ARG A 33 -22.07 -10.00 -11.02
C ARG A 33 -22.57 -10.12 -12.46
N ASP A 34 -22.58 -9.03 -13.21
CA ASP A 34 -23.01 -9.02 -14.61
C ASP A 34 -22.11 -9.92 -15.47
N TYR A 35 -20.79 -9.84 -15.31
CA TYR A 35 -19.85 -10.74 -15.98
C TYR A 35 -20.15 -12.21 -15.67
N HIS A 36 -20.40 -12.56 -14.41
CA HIS A 36 -20.70 -13.94 -14.03
C HIS A 36 -22.05 -14.42 -14.58
N VAL A 37 -23.07 -13.56 -14.64
CA VAL A 37 -24.36 -13.86 -15.27
C VAL A 37 -24.17 -14.10 -16.78
N GLN A 38 -23.43 -13.23 -17.46
CA GLN A 38 -23.14 -13.36 -18.89
C GLN A 38 -22.33 -14.64 -19.19
N LEU A 39 -21.34 -14.95 -18.36
CA LEU A 39 -20.52 -16.15 -18.48
C LEU A 39 -21.36 -17.42 -18.27
N ALA A 40 -22.26 -17.43 -17.29
CA ALA A 40 -23.18 -18.55 -17.06
C ALA A 40 -24.12 -18.77 -18.27
N ALA A 41 -24.69 -17.68 -18.80
CA ALA A 41 -25.54 -17.75 -19.99
C ALA A 41 -24.77 -18.21 -21.24
N TRP A 42 -23.52 -17.74 -21.43
CA TRP A 42 -22.65 -18.21 -22.49
C TRP A 42 -22.35 -19.71 -22.35
N ARG A 43 -21.98 -20.17 -21.14
CA ARG A 43 -21.70 -21.59 -20.87
C ARG A 43 -22.91 -22.46 -21.18
N ALA A 44 -24.10 -22.09 -20.71
CA ALA A 44 -25.33 -22.84 -20.95
C ALA A 44 -25.63 -23.00 -22.45
N ARG A 45 -25.36 -21.98 -23.28
CA ARG A 45 -25.54 -22.03 -24.74
C ARG A 45 -24.55 -22.95 -25.46
N HIS A 46 -23.38 -23.20 -24.87
CA HIS A 46 -22.29 -23.95 -25.50
C HIS A 46 -22.04 -25.31 -24.84
N ALA A 47 -22.91 -25.72 -23.92
CA ALA A 47 -22.74 -26.96 -23.19
C ALA A 47 -23.35 -28.15 -23.93
N GLY A 48 -22.58 -29.24 -24.07
CA GLY A 48 -23.09 -30.51 -24.59
C GLY A 48 -24.05 -31.22 -23.62
N PRO A 49 -24.77 -32.26 -24.08
CA PRO A 49 -25.64 -33.05 -23.22
C PRO A 49 -24.82 -33.63 -22.04
N GLY A 50 -25.23 -33.29 -20.81
CA GLY A 50 -24.55 -33.69 -19.57
C GLY A 50 -23.89 -32.56 -18.75
N PHE A 51 -23.89 -31.31 -19.24
CA PHE A 51 -23.41 -30.18 -18.44
C PHE A 51 -24.42 -29.80 -17.36
N SER A 52 -24.08 -30.09 -16.10
CA SER A 52 -24.79 -29.55 -14.96
C SER A 52 -24.09 -28.24 -14.54
N PRO A 53 -24.76 -27.07 -14.58
CA PRO A 53 -24.17 -25.84 -14.10
C PRO A 53 -23.86 -26.02 -12.60
N GLN A 54 -22.58 -25.97 -12.24
CA GLN A 54 -22.21 -25.88 -10.83
C GLN A 54 -22.87 -24.63 -10.25
N SER A 55 -23.57 -24.79 -9.12
CA SER A 55 -24.07 -23.67 -8.34
C SER A 55 -22.93 -22.66 -8.13
N PRO A 56 -23.18 -21.34 -8.24
CA PRO A 56 -22.15 -20.36 -7.98
C PRO A 56 -21.64 -20.59 -6.56
N SER A 57 -20.41 -21.07 -6.44
CA SER A 57 -19.74 -21.07 -5.15
C SER A 57 -19.58 -19.60 -4.74
N THR A 58 -19.92 -19.29 -3.49
CA THR A 58 -19.71 -17.95 -2.94
C THR A 58 -18.26 -17.55 -3.22
N PRO A 59 -18.01 -16.46 -3.97
CA PRO A 59 -16.65 -16.05 -4.27
C PRO A 59 -15.90 -15.83 -2.95
N LYS A 60 -14.82 -16.60 -2.72
CA LYS A 60 -13.90 -16.31 -1.62
C LYS A 60 -13.38 -14.89 -1.82
N ALA A 61 -13.46 -14.05 -0.79
CA ALA A 61 -12.97 -12.67 -0.86
C ALA A 61 -11.52 -12.67 -1.41
N LEU A 62 -11.30 -11.98 -2.52
CA LEU A 62 -9.98 -11.89 -3.13
C LEU A 62 -9.07 -11.06 -2.22
N PRO A 63 -7.82 -11.50 -1.97
CA PRO A 63 -6.90 -10.71 -1.17
C PRO A 63 -6.60 -9.38 -1.87
N LEU A 64 -6.44 -8.30 -1.10
CA LEU A 64 -6.09 -6.98 -1.64
C LEU A 64 -4.67 -6.94 -2.23
N ILE A 65 -3.80 -7.84 -1.77
CA ILE A 65 -2.44 -8.00 -2.27
C ILE A 65 -2.05 -9.48 -2.22
N SER A 66 -1.28 -9.93 -3.22
CA SER A 66 -0.64 -11.24 -3.23
C SER A 66 0.85 -11.07 -3.50
N LEU A 67 1.68 -11.98 -2.97
CA LEU A 67 3.11 -12.03 -3.25
C LEU A 67 3.41 -13.27 -4.09
N VAL A 68 3.94 -13.08 -5.29
CA VAL A 68 4.26 -14.16 -6.24
C VAL A 68 5.68 -13.96 -6.72
N HIS A 69 6.54 -14.96 -6.53
CA HIS A 69 7.96 -14.93 -6.94
C HIS A 69 8.73 -13.67 -6.47
N GLY A 70 8.46 -13.20 -5.25
CA GLY A 70 9.14 -12.01 -4.68
C GLY A 70 8.62 -10.67 -5.20
N GLN A 71 7.54 -10.65 -5.99
CA GLN A 71 6.86 -9.44 -6.42
C GLN A 71 5.41 -9.43 -5.93
N ALA A 72 4.98 -8.27 -5.45
CA ALA A 72 3.63 -8.09 -4.94
C ALA A 72 2.70 -7.60 -6.06
N ALA A 73 1.48 -8.14 -6.12
CA ALA A 73 0.45 -7.74 -7.04
C ALA A 73 -0.79 -7.27 -6.26
N CYS A 74 -1.28 -6.08 -6.59
CA CYS A 74 -2.50 -5.55 -6.02
C CYS A 74 -3.74 -6.13 -6.69
N SER A 75 -4.79 -6.31 -5.90
CA SER A 75 -6.15 -6.39 -6.43
C SER A 75 -6.53 -5.07 -7.10
N ARG A 76 -7.34 -5.13 -8.17
CA ARG A 76 -7.92 -3.94 -8.83
C ARG A 76 -8.86 -3.13 -7.92
N LEU A 77 -9.15 -3.67 -6.74
CA LEU A 77 -9.98 -3.02 -5.74
C LEU A 77 -9.26 -1.91 -4.99
N VAL A 78 -7.92 -1.89 -4.94
CA VAL A 78 -7.21 -0.85 -4.17
C VAL A 78 -7.15 0.47 -4.94
N PRO A 79 -7.08 1.62 -4.24
CA PRO A 79 -6.85 2.91 -4.89
C PRO A 79 -5.58 2.92 -5.75
N VAL A 80 -5.57 3.72 -6.82
CA VAL A 80 -4.46 3.77 -7.77
C VAL A 80 -3.12 4.14 -7.11
N GLN A 81 -3.13 5.01 -6.09
CA GLN A 81 -1.93 5.38 -5.33
C GLN A 81 -1.34 4.18 -4.58
N VAL A 82 -2.17 3.25 -4.09
CA VAL A 82 -1.71 2.01 -3.46
C VAL A 82 -1.07 1.09 -4.49
N MET A 83 -1.62 1.03 -5.71
CA MET A 83 -0.98 0.29 -6.81
C MET A 83 0.40 0.88 -7.15
N TYR A 84 0.52 2.21 -7.20
CA TYR A 84 1.80 2.87 -7.40
C TYR A 84 2.79 2.62 -6.27
N ALA A 85 2.33 2.64 -5.01
CA ALA A 85 3.15 2.29 -3.86
C ALA A 85 3.69 0.86 -3.95
N VAL A 86 2.84 -0.11 -4.32
CA VAL A 86 3.27 -1.51 -4.49
C VAL A 86 4.24 -1.67 -5.66
N ASN A 87 4.01 -1.00 -6.79
CA ASN A 87 4.95 -1.02 -7.91
C ASN A 87 6.31 -0.42 -7.53
N ALA A 88 6.31 0.68 -6.77
CA ALA A 88 7.52 1.29 -6.26
C ALA A 88 8.27 0.35 -5.30
N ALA A 89 7.55 -0.31 -4.39
CA ALA A 89 8.11 -1.29 -3.48
C ALA A 89 8.67 -2.53 -4.20
N ASN A 90 8.05 -2.95 -5.31
CA ASN A 90 8.59 -4.00 -6.19
C ASN A 90 9.93 -3.58 -6.82
N HIS A 91 10.09 -2.31 -7.17
CA HIS A 91 11.35 -1.81 -7.74
C HIS A 91 12.52 -1.90 -6.76
N LEU A 92 12.26 -1.79 -5.46
CA LEU A 92 13.29 -1.84 -4.41
C LEU A 92 13.76 -3.26 -4.04
N GLN A 93 13.12 -4.32 -4.56
CA GLN A 93 13.35 -5.70 -4.11
C GLN A 93 14.76 -6.22 -4.36
N THR A 94 15.58 -5.53 -5.15
CA THR A 94 16.99 -5.88 -5.40
C THR A 94 17.96 -4.88 -4.80
N SER A 95 17.48 -3.75 -4.27
CA SER A 95 18.35 -2.70 -3.75
C SER A 95 19.10 -3.15 -2.48
N PRO A 96 20.37 -2.77 -2.31
CA PRO A 96 21.11 -2.92 -1.07
C PRO A 96 20.70 -1.88 -0.02
N TYR A 97 21.03 -2.19 1.24
CA TYR A 97 20.90 -1.26 2.36
C TYR A 97 22.19 -0.47 2.54
N VAL A 98 22.08 0.85 2.50
CA VAL A 98 23.17 1.77 2.84
C VAL A 98 22.58 2.92 3.65
N LEU A 99 23.07 3.11 4.88
CA LEU A 99 22.59 4.18 5.76
C LEU A 99 22.76 5.55 5.10
N GLY A 100 21.68 6.32 5.00
CA GLY A 100 21.67 7.66 4.39
C GLY A 100 21.53 7.68 2.86
N ALA A 101 21.60 6.54 2.17
CA ALA A 101 21.35 6.49 0.73
C ALA A 101 19.88 6.79 0.41
N GLY A 102 19.59 7.27 -0.80
CA GLY A 102 18.23 7.62 -1.23
C GLY A 102 17.66 8.92 -0.67
N HIS A 103 18.34 9.58 0.28
CA HIS A 103 17.87 10.86 0.87
C HIS A 103 18.21 12.10 0.03
N ARG A 104 19.36 12.13 -0.66
CA ARG A 104 19.75 13.28 -1.50
C ARG A 104 19.10 13.27 -2.88
N ARG A 105 18.80 12.08 -3.38
CA ARG A 105 18.20 11.83 -4.70
C ARG A 105 17.27 10.64 -4.56
N ILE A 106 16.03 10.80 -5.00
CA ILE A 106 15.02 9.74 -4.85
C ILE A 106 15.38 8.49 -5.65
N GLU A 107 15.96 8.66 -6.83
CA GLU A 107 16.49 7.55 -7.62
C GLU A 107 17.93 7.25 -7.18
N ASP A 108 18.14 6.28 -6.32
CA ASP A 108 19.47 5.89 -5.87
C ASP A 108 19.72 4.39 -6.07
N PHE A 109 20.99 3.99 -5.99
CA PHE A 109 21.39 2.59 -6.12
C PHE A 109 21.17 1.79 -4.83
N ALA A 110 20.97 2.46 -3.70
CA ALA A 110 20.78 1.88 -2.37
C ALA A 110 19.78 2.70 -1.55
N TYR A 111 19.17 2.08 -0.56
CA TYR A 111 18.19 2.74 0.31
C TYR A 111 18.33 2.28 1.76
N ASP A 112 18.25 3.21 2.69
CA ASP A 112 18.02 2.91 4.09
C ASP A 112 16.52 2.75 4.42
N CYS A 113 16.19 2.60 5.71
CA CYS A 113 14.81 2.38 6.14
C CYS A 113 13.87 3.53 5.76
N SER A 114 14.30 4.77 6.00
CA SER A 114 13.47 5.96 5.80
C SER A 114 13.43 6.45 4.36
N SER A 115 14.54 6.36 3.64
CA SER A 115 14.57 6.62 2.20
C SER A 115 13.77 5.59 1.40
N ALA A 116 13.71 4.32 1.84
CA ALA A 116 12.86 3.30 1.20
C ALA A 116 11.37 3.60 1.37
N ALA A 117 10.93 3.92 2.59
CA ALA A 117 9.56 4.34 2.85
C ALA A 117 9.23 5.62 2.06
N SER A 118 10.16 6.57 2.01
CA SER A 118 10.02 7.79 1.22
C SER A 118 9.89 7.52 -0.28
N TYR A 119 10.73 6.64 -0.83
CA TYR A 119 10.70 6.25 -2.24
C TYR A 119 9.32 5.75 -2.64
N VAL A 120 8.75 4.85 -1.84
CA VAL A 120 7.41 4.29 -2.07
C VAL A 120 6.35 5.38 -2.08
N LEU A 121 6.35 6.27 -1.09
CA LEU A 121 5.35 7.33 -0.96
C LEU A 121 5.50 8.41 -2.03
N VAL A 122 6.73 8.80 -2.38
CA VAL A 122 7.00 9.76 -3.46
C VAL A 122 6.53 9.21 -4.80
N LYS A 123 6.83 7.94 -5.11
CA LYS A 123 6.37 7.29 -6.34
C LYS A 123 4.86 7.06 -6.38
N ALA A 124 4.20 7.03 -5.23
CA ALA A 124 2.74 6.99 -5.12
C ALA A 124 2.08 8.38 -5.19
N GLY A 125 2.84 9.47 -5.20
CA GLY A 125 2.32 10.83 -5.14
C GLY A 125 1.75 11.21 -3.76
N LEU A 126 2.18 10.51 -2.71
CA LEU A 126 1.69 10.68 -1.32
C LEU A 126 2.71 11.43 -0.44
N LEU A 127 3.87 11.77 -0.99
CA LEU A 127 4.93 12.51 -0.32
C LEU A 127 5.73 13.29 -1.37
N ASP A 128 6.17 14.50 -1.04
CA ASP A 128 6.85 15.42 -1.96
C ASP A 128 8.38 15.40 -1.83
N ARG A 129 8.89 14.98 -0.67
CA ARG A 129 10.33 14.90 -0.37
C ARG A 129 10.65 13.74 0.56
N THR A 130 11.90 13.29 0.60
CA THR A 130 12.30 12.25 1.54
C THR A 130 12.25 12.74 2.99
N LEU A 131 11.79 11.88 3.89
CA LEU A 131 11.75 12.12 5.32
C LEU A 131 12.64 11.12 6.04
N THR A 132 13.29 11.55 7.14
CA THR A 132 13.98 10.64 8.07
C THR A 132 12.97 9.86 8.91
N SER A 133 13.42 8.78 9.57
CA SER A 133 12.59 8.02 10.52
C SER A 133 12.04 8.90 11.66
N GLN A 134 12.80 9.92 12.07
CA GLN A 134 12.34 10.93 13.03
C GLN A 134 11.19 11.77 12.46
N GLN A 135 11.34 12.29 11.24
CA GLN A 135 10.32 13.13 10.59
C GLN A 135 9.03 12.36 10.27
N PHE A 136 9.12 11.07 9.99
CA PHE A 136 7.94 10.23 9.79
C PHE A 136 7.03 10.16 11.02
N ALA A 137 7.54 10.47 12.23
CA ALA A 137 6.72 10.49 13.45
C ALA A 137 5.58 11.51 13.38
N GLU A 138 5.75 12.56 12.56
CA GLU A 138 4.82 13.67 12.37
C GLU A 138 4.10 13.62 11.02
N PHE A 139 4.43 12.66 10.16
CA PHE A 139 3.85 12.53 8.83
C PHE A 139 2.42 11.94 8.89
N GLY A 140 1.52 12.49 8.07
CA GLY A 140 0.17 11.97 7.88
C GLY A 140 -0.66 11.93 9.16
N GLU A 141 -1.59 10.98 9.26
CA GLU A 141 -2.48 10.81 10.41
C GLU A 141 -1.97 9.70 11.35
N PRO A 142 -2.18 9.84 12.68
CA PRO A 142 -1.84 8.81 13.63
C PRO A 142 -2.75 7.57 13.48
N GLY A 143 -2.19 6.39 13.72
CA GLY A 143 -2.92 5.12 13.68
C GLY A 143 -2.64 4.30 12.42
N VAL A 144 -3.22 3.09 12.42
CA VAL A 144 -3.11 2.17 11.27
C VAL A 144 -4.01 2.67 10.14
N GLY A 145 -3.44 2.77 8.95
CA GLY A 145 -4.18 3.10 7.73
C GLY A 145 -4.87 1.87 7.15
N ARG A 146 -5.78 2.10 6.20
CA ARG A 146 -6.60 1.03 5.60
C ARG A 146 -5.79 0.15 4.65
N PHE A 147 -4.93 0.77 3.85
CA PHE A 147 -4.07 0.15 2.86
C PHE A 147 -2.61 0.38 3.18
N ILE A 148 -2.26 1.58 3.64
CA ILE A 148 -0.87 1.96 3.90
C ILE A 148 -0.71 2.23 5.38
N THR A 149 0.21 1.54 6.05
CA THR A 149 0.62 1.91 7.40
C THR A 149 2.14 2.00 7.44
N LEU A 150 2.66 3.15 7.88
CA LEU A 150 4.02 3.32 8.30
C LEU A 150 4.13 2.93 9.77
N TRP A 151 5.11 2.11 10.09
CA TRP A 151 5.45 1.77 11.46
C TRP A 151 6.71 2.52 11.80
N VAL A 152 6.59 3.55 12.63
CA VAL A 152 7.66 4.52 12.86
C VAL A 152 8.24 4.36 14.25
N LYS A 153 9.54 4.08 14.35
CA LYS A 153 10.31 4.22 15.59
C LYS A 153 11.23 5.43 15.42
N PRO A 154 10.84 6.61 15.95
CA PRO A 154 11.50 7.87 15.64
C PRO A 154 13.01 7.80 15.90
N GLY A 155 13.82 8.24 14.93
CA GLY A 155 15.29 8.22 15.02
C GLY A 155 15.95 6.85 14.88
N HIS A 156 15.20 5.74 14.81
CA HIS A 156 15.77 4.38 14.80
C HIS A 156 15.40 3.58 13.55
N HIS A 157 14.12 3.46 13.22
CA HIS A 157 13.66 2.61 12.13
C HIS A 157 12.29 3.04 11.63
N VAL A 158 12.05 2.86 10.34
CA VAL A 158 10.69 2.94 9.78
C VAL A 158 10.54 1.85 8.74
N PHE A 159 9.38 1.21 8.73
CA PHE A 159 8.98 0.28 7.68
C PHE A 159 7.50 0.50 7.36
N MET A 160 6.96 -0.20 6.37
CA MET A 160 5.55 -0.04 6.03
C MET A 160 4.86 -1.35 5.70
N THR A 161 3.55 -1.35 5.83
CA THR A 161 2.67 -2.41 5.32
C THR A 161 1.78 -1.84 4.24
N LEU A 162 1.74 -2.52 3.10
CA LEU A 162 0.90 -2.21 1.94
C LEU A 162 -0.12 -3.34 1.80
N CYS A 163 -1.39 -3.03 2.05
CA CYS A 163 -2.49 -3.99 2.15
C CYS A 163 -2.17 -5.17 3.10
N GLY A 164 -1.44 -4.89 4.18
CA GLY A 164 -0.98 -5.89 5.15
C GLY A 164 0.34 -6.60 4.80
N LEU A 165 0.86 -6.48 3.59
CA LEU A 165 2.16 -7.04 3.23
C LEU A 165 3.29 -6.10 3.65
N ARG A 166 4.26 -6.62 4.41
CA ARG A 166 5.35 -5.81 4.99
C ARG A 166 6.46 -5.57 3.96
N LEU A 167 6.83 -4.31 3.78
CA LEU A 167 8.08 -3.87 3.15
C LEU A 167 9.02 -3.35 4.25
N ASP A 168 10.20 -3.97 4.39
CA ASP A 168 11.12 -3.70 5.50
C ASP A 168 12.58 -3.92 5.08
N THR A 169 13.48 -3.09 5.60
CA THR A 169 14.94 -3.27 5.46
C THR A 169 15.54 -4.15 6.57
N SER A 170 14.75 -4.52 7.57
CA SER A 170 15.15 -5.43 8.65
C SER A 170 14.54 -6.83 8.48
N GLY A 171 15.00 -7.78 9.30
CA GLY A 171 14.52 -9.16 9.28
C GLY A 171 15.04 -9.99 8.09
N GLY A 172 16.26 -9.71 7.63
CA GLY A 172 16.92 -10.44 6.56
C GLY A 172 18.45 -10.40 6.69
N ALA A 173 19.15 -10.67 5.58
CA ALA A 173 20.62 -10.69 5.56
C ALA A 173 21.22 -9.30 5.80
N THR A 174 22.47 -9.25 6.29
CA THR A 174 23.21 -8.01 6.45
C THR A 174 23.32 -7.25 5.12
N ALA A 175 23.17 -5.92 5.18
CA ALA A 175 23.16 -5.03 4.01
C ALA A 175 22.04 -5.34 2.99
N GLN A 176 21.06 -6.19 3.32
CA GLN A 176 19.88 -6.40 2.49
C GLN A 176 18.97 -5.19 2.62
N GLY A 177 18.73 -4.50 1.50
CA GLY A 177 17.81 -3.37 1.45
C GLY A 177 16.35 -3.78 1.61
N PRO A 178 15.41 -2.94 1.15
CA PRO A 178 13.99 -3.15 1.34
C PRO A 178 13.53 -4.45 0.66
N ARG A 179 12.84 -5.32 1.40
CA ARG A 179 12.26 -6.55 0.86
C ARG A 179 10.83 -6.70 1.30
N TRP A 180 10.03 -7.35 0.45
CA TRP A 180 8.78 -7.93 0.89
C TRP A 180 9.06 -9.02 1.92
N ARG A 181 8.30 -8.99 3.01
CA ARG A 181 8.39 -9.94 4.11
C ARG A 181 7.01 -10.49 4.41
N THR A 182 6.91 -11.81 4.41
CA THR A 182 5.68 -12.54 4.76
C THR A 182 5.62 -12.88 6.25
N GLN A 183 6.77 -12.91 6.92
CA GLN A 183 6.84 -13.17 8.35
C GLN A 183 6.35 -11.96 9.15
N GLY A 184 5.62 -12.22 10.23
CA GLY A 184 5.23 -11.18 11.19
C GLY A 184 6.45 -10.54 11.87
N ARG A 185 6.21 -9.44 12.60
CA ARG A 185 7.16 -8.87 13.56
C ARG A 185 6.40 -8.21 14.70
N SER A 186 7.08 -8.02 15.82
CA SER A 186 6.58 -7.11 16.85
C SER A 186 6.56 -5.67 16.32
N HIS A 187 5.49 -4.95 16.68
CA HIS A 187 5.30 -3.52 16.48
C HIS A 187 5.58 -2.71 17.76
N ASP A 188 6.16 -3.33 18.79
CA ASP A 188 6.40 -2.66 20.07
C ASP A 188 7.38 -1.49 19.92
N GLY A 189 6.95 -0.34 20.44
CA GLY A 189 7.64 0.94 20.31
C GLY A 189 7.60 1.54 18.91
N PHE A 190 6.75 1.03 18.01
CA PHE A 190 6.43 1.69 16.75
C PHE A 190 5.13 2.50 16.88
N LEU A 191 5.18 3.73 16.38
CA LEU A 191 4.06 4.64 16.24
C LEU A 191 3.47 4.42 14.83
N PRO A 192 2.27 3.84 14.70
CA PRO A 192 1.63 3.71 13.41
C PRO A 192 1.22 5.09 12.88
N ARG A 193 1.53 5.35 11.61
CA ARG A 193 1.14 6.54 10.84
C ARG A 193 0.62 6.10 9.48
N HIS A 194 -0.22 6.91 8.85
CA HIS A 194 -0.64 6.65 7.47
C HIS A 194 -0.85 7.93 6.67
N PRO A 195 -0.69 7.89 5.33
CA PRO A 195 -1.08 9.01 4.48
C PRO A 195 -2.59 9.26 4.62
N PRO A 196 -3.05 10.52 4.73
CA PRO A 196 -4.48 10.83 4.88
C PRO A 196 -5.30 10.19 3.76
N GLY A 197 -6.34 9.44 4.12
CA GLY A 197 -7.21 8.74 3.17
C GLY A 197 -6.65 7.42 2.60
N PHE A 198 -5.56 6.86 3.16
CA PHE A 198 -4.97 5.58 2.72
C PHE A 198 -4.64 4.60 3.86
#